data_AF-A0A4Q2SJA4-F1
#
_entry.id   AF-A0A4Q2SJA4-F1
#
_cell.length_a   1.000
_cell.length_b   1.000
_cell.length_c   1.000
_cell.angle_alpha   90.00
_cell.angle_beta   90.00
_cell.angle_gamma   90.00
#
_symmetry.space_group_name_H-M   'P 1'
#
loop_
_entity.id
_entity.type
_entity.pdbx_description
1 polymer ?
#
loop_
_entity_poly.entity_id
_entity_poly.type
_entity_poly.pdbx_seq_one_letter_code
_entity_poly.pdbx_strand_id
1 'polypeptide(L)' 'MEWEFETLVLPPDFSRNVVTRMIVERAEHGGWELDRLRIGHDGKRRVVLRRKIIRQRLTLFAG' A
#
# COMPACT_ATOMS: atom_id res chain seq x y z
N MET A 1 -5.78 3.91 -16.38
CA MET A 1 -4.76 3.24 -15.54
C MET A 1 -5.49 2.69 -14.34
N GLU A 2 -5.43 1.38 -14.14
CA GLU A 2 -6.11 0.73 -13.02
C GLU A 2 -5.18 0.63 -11.81
N TRP A 3 -5.77 0.70 -10.63
CA TRP A 3 -5.07 0.70 -9.36
C TRP A 3 -5.60 -0.43 -8.49
N GLU A 4 -4.69 -1.07 -7.78
CA GLU A 4 -4.99 -2.00 -6.70
C GLU A 4 -4.84 -1.26 -5.38
N PHE A 5 -5.66 -1.61 -4.38
CA PHE A 5 -5.63 -1.00 -3.06
C PHE A 5 -5.51 -2.06 -1.96
N GLU A 6 -4.69 -1.79 -0.95
CA GLU A 6 -4.56 -2.58 0.27
C GLU A 6 -4.89 -1.70 1.48
N THR A 7 -5.66 -2.24 2.44
CA THR A 7 -5.95 -1.53 3.70
C THR A 7 -5.31 -2.26 4.88
N LEU A 8 -4.49 -1.55 5.65
CA LEU A 8 -3.93 -2.02 6.90
C LEU A 8 -4.61 -1.30 8.07
N VAL A 9 -5.06 -2.07 9.06
CA VAL A 9 -5.55 -1.54 10.33
C VAL A 9 -4.54 -1.87 11.41
N LEU A 10 -3.79 -0.85 11.83
CA LEU A 10 -2.67 -1.00 12.75
C LEU A 10 -3.09 -0.60 14.17
N PRO A 11 -2.71 -1.39 15.19
CA PRO A 11 -2.97 -1.08 16.59
C PRO A 11 -2.40 0.28 17.04
N PRO A 12 -2.99 0.91 18.07
CA PRO A 12 -2.52 2.21 18.58
C PRO A 12 -1.12 2.15 19.22
N ASP A 13 -0.78 1.02 19.84
CA ASP A 13 0.50 0.74 20.52
C ASP A 13 1.69 0.63 19.57
N PHE A 14 1.43 0.44 18.27
CA PHE A 14 2.50 0.52 17.28
C PHE A 14 3.06 1.93 17.24
N SER A 15 4.36 2.05 17.51
CA SER A 15 5.04 3.34 17.40
C SER A 15 4.99 3.84 15.96
N ARG A 16 5.08 5.17 15.79
CA ARG A 16 5.15 5.79 14.46
C ARG A 16 6.26 5.17 13.60
N ASN A 17 7.41 4.88 14.18
CA ASN A 17 8.56 4.32 13.46
C ASN A 17 8.28 2.91 12.95
N VAL A 18 7.60 2.07 13.75
CA VAL A 18 7.17 0.73 13.30
C VAL A 18 6.20 0.84 12.13
N VAL A 19 5.20 1.72 12.24
CA VAL A 19 4.24 1.96 11.14
C VAL A 19 4.93 2.43 9.88
N THR A 20 5.87 3.38 9.99
CA THR A 20 6.65 3.87 8.85
C THR A 20 7.43 2.73 8.19
N ARG A 21 8.13 1.89 8.97
CA ARG A 21 8.88 0.74 8.43
C ARG A 21 7.98 -0.23 7.67
N MET A 22 6.80 -0.55 8.22
CA MET A 22 5.84 -1.44 7.55
C MET A 22 5.32 -0.89 6.21
N ILE A 23 5.19 0.43 6.08
CA ILE A 23 4.80 1.09 4.82
C ILE A 23 5.98 1.08 3.84
N VAL A 24 7.19 1.40 4.32
CA VAL A 24 8.42 1.41 3.51
C VAL A 24 8.71 0.03 2.94
N GLU A 25 8.68 -1.03 3.76
CA GLU A 25 8.90 -2.41 3.29
C GLU A 25 7.92 -2.80 2.16
N ARG A 26 6.65 -2.41 2.28
CA ARG A 26 5.65 -2.64 1.23
C ARG A 26 5.92 -1.84 -0.04
N ALA A 27 6.40 -0.61 0.11
CA ALA A 27 6.80 0.20 -1.03
C ALA A 27 8.00 -0.42 -1.77
N GLU A 28 9.03 -0.81 -1.01
CA GLU A 28 10.27 -1.40 -1.54
C GLU A 28 10.05 -2.76 -2.21
N HIS A 29 9.22 -3.62 -1.62
CA HIS A 29 9.05 -5.00 -2.12
C HIS A 29 7.80 -5.22 -2.97
N GLY A 30 6.77 -4.39 -2.83
CA GLY A 30 5.46 -4.60 -3.47
C GLY A 30 5.04 -3.52 -4.46
N GLY A 31 5.85 -2.45 -4.60
CA GLY A 31 5.52 -1.29 -5.43
C GLY A 31 4.33 -0.48 -4.91
N TRP A 32 4.05 -0.57 -3.61
CA TRP A 32 2.96 0.13 -2.97
C TRP A 32 3.32 1.58 -2.64
N GLU A 33 2.36 2.47 -2.79
CA GLU A 33 2.45 3.88 -2.41
C GLU A 33 1.41 4.18 -1.33
N LEU A 34 1.74 5.09 -0.40
CA LEU A 34 0.77 5.57 0.59
C LEU A 34 -0.30 6.42 -0.10
N ASP A 35 -1.54 5.94 -0.11
CA ASP A 35 -2.69 6.71 -0.62
C ASP A 35 -3.35 7.54 0.50
N ARG A 36 -3.55 6.94 1.67
CA ARG A 36 -4.21 7.60 2.81
C ARG A 36 -3.76 7.03 4.13
N LEU A 37 -3.59 7.90 5.13
CA LEU A 37 -3.43 7.52 6.54
C LEU A 37 -4.47 8.25 7.39
N ARG A 38 -5.18 7.53 8.26
CA ARG A 38 -6.09 8.10 9.26
C ARG A 38 -5.86 7.47 10.62
N ILE A 39 -5.88 8.28 11.67
CA ILE A 39 -5.96 7.80 13.05
C ILE A 39 -7.43 7.95 13.47
N GLY A 40 -8.07 6.85 13.84
CA GLY A 40 -9.45 6.88 14.34
C GLY A 40 -9.51 7.34 15.79
N HIS A 41 -10.73 7.65 16.27
CA HIS A 41 -10.96 7.92 17.70
C HIS A 41 -10.62 6.72 18.60
N ASP A 42 -10.61 5.51 18.02
CA ASP A 42 -10.14 4.27 18.64
C ASP A 42 -8.60 4.14 18.71
N GLY A 43 -7.87 5.18 18.30
CA GLY A 43 -6.40 5.21 18.24
C GLY A 43 -5.79 4.35 17.13
N LYS A 44 -6.59 3.51 16.45
CA LYS A 44 -6.10 2.65 15.37
C LYS A 44 -5.74 3.49 14.15
N ARG A 45 -4.62 3.13 13.51
CA ARG A 45 -4.19 3.71 12.23
C ARG A 45 -4.77 2.89 11.09
N ARG A 46 -5.54 3.52 10.22
CA ARG A 46 -6.06 2.96 8.98
C ARG A 46 -5.22 3.51 7.83
N VAL A 47 -4.41 2.64 7.24
CA VAL A 47 -3.51 2.95 6.13
C VAL A 47 -4.12 2.36 4.86
N VAL A 48 -4.31 3.17 3.84
CA VAL A 48 -4.65 2.73 2.49
C VAL A 48 -3.39 2.88 1.66
N LEU A 49 -2.97 1.78 1.04
CA LEU A 49 -1.90 1.73 0.06
C LEU A 49 -2.50 1.53 -1.32
N ARG A 50 -1.83 2.02 -2.35
CA ARG A 50 -2.19 1.78 -3.75
C ARG A 50 -1.00 1.38 -4.59
N ARG A 51 -1.22 0.60 -5.64
CA ARG A 51 -0.21 0.34 -6.68
C ARG A 51 -0.85 0.23 -8.06
N LYS A 52 -0.09 0.57 -9.10
CA LYS A 52 -0.56 0.49 -10.49
C LYS A 52 -0.66 -0.97 -10.91
N ILE A 53 -1.78 -1.36 -11.51
CA ILE A 53 -1.90 -2.67 -12.14
C ILE A 53 -1.16 -2.61 -13.48
N ILE A 54 -0.07 -3.38 -13.59
CA ILE A 54 0.72 -3.50 -14.81
C ILE A 54 0.26 -4.77 -15.54
N ARG A 55 -0.39 -4.58 -16.70
CA ARG A 55 -0.73 -5.69 -17.59
C ARG A 55 0.35 -5.82 -18.66
N GLN A 56 1.07 -6.93 -18.66
CA GLN A 56 1.96 -7.24 -19.78
C GLN A 56 1.10 -7.62 -20.99
N ARG A 57 1.29 -6.89 -22.09
CA ARG A 57 0.75 -7.27 -23.39
C ARG A 57 1.76 -8.23 -24.02
N LEU A 58 1.37 -9.49 -24.20
CA LEU A 58 2.17 -10.46 -24.94
C LEU A 58 2.38 -9.95 -26.38
N THR A 59 3.63 -9.80 -26.78
CA THR A 59 4.02 -9.34 -28.13
C THR A 59 4.21 -10.50 -29.12
N LEU A 60 4.12 -11.76 -28.67
CA LEU A 60 4.44 -12.95 -29.44
C LEU A 60 3.53 -13.21 -30.66
N PHE A 61 2.46 -12.42 -30.86
CA PHE A 61 1.52 -12.56 -31.99
C PHE A 61 1.31 -11.26 -32.78
N ALA A 62 2.12 -10.23 -32.56
CA ALA A 62 2.09 -9.03 -33.41
C ALA A 62 2.93 -9.31 -34.68
N GLY A 63 2.35 -10.09 -35.60
CA GLY A 63 2.82 -10.28 -36.97
C GLY A 63 1.98 -9.47 -37.95
#